data_AF-A0A850M9Q1-F1
#
_entry.id   AF-A0A850M9Q1-F1
#
_cell.length_a   1.000
_cell.length_b   1.000
_cell.length_c   1.000
_cell.angle_alpha   90.00
_cell.angle_beta   90.00
_cell.angle_gamma   90.00
#
_symmetry.space_group_name_H-M   'P 1'
#
loop_
_entity.id
_entity.type
_entity.pdbx_description
1 polymer ?
#
loop_
_entity_poly.entity_id
_entity_poly.type
_entity_poly.pdbx_seq_one_letter_code
_entity_poly.pdbx_strand_id
1 'polypeptide(L)'
;MTERKSYDWIVLYWMPYDNNLSDEFEAIIRMIGAGVQSEKLLVVVEYDLFAQEKLHRTIITKEKLPNYPRGVPLDFTDSASEEAFSEYLDWVATNFSAKKWSIVILGHSGNLDEICPDAHVQPNAHEKVAKDDMESWKWMNIQTMSRVMMQFSEKIGQALELLFLQNCCKGTIEALYTFRNAAKFTLSSQTPMGYPNSYYTQVFEFLGDHLAITGRILAEKMMEADAPEMYNGYTLSKNSAISQLPSKLNPLIETIISENLEKIALQDVVDKPWSHEYFDDQLADVTAFFNWITGQIGIERQPLDTFLDFLKNDLIVKFQRSPKPIDPNSTHYEGLSLNVPLTKDSLEKYGYMDFFSDNKLLEMFRALL
;
A
#
# COMPACT_ATOMS: atom_id res chain seq x y z
N MET A 1 13.43 -21.27 27.79
CA MET A 1 13.07 -20.64 26.50
C MET A 1 13.45 -21.62 25.41
N THR A 2 12.48 -22.13 24.66
CA THR A 2 12.72 -22.92 23.45
C THR A 2 13.41 -22.04 22.40
N GLU A 3 14.43 -22.57 21.73
CA GLU A 3 15.16 -21.86 20.68
C GLU A 3 14.20 -21.55 19.52
N ARG A 4 14.09 -20.27 19.13
CA ARG A 4 13.22 -19.86 18.00
C ARG A 4 13.81 -20.41 16.71
N LYS A 5 12.98 -20.98 15.84
CA LYS A 5 13.43 -21.35 14.49
C LYS A 5 13.85 -20.07 13.75
N SER A 6 15.04 -20.11 13.14
CA SER A 6 15.65 -18.96 12.48
C SER A 6 15.66 -19.13 10.97
N TYR A 7 15.25 -18.07 10.26
CA TYR A 7 15.15 -18.00 8.81
C TYR A 7 16.04 -16.87 8.27
N ASP A 8 16.39 -16.95 6.99
CA ASP A 8 17.04 -15.81 6.33
C ASP A 8 15.98 -14.78 5.90
N TRP A 9 14.81 -15.25 5.46
CA TRP A 9 13.66 -14.43 5.09
C TRP A 9 12.37 -14.93 5.73
N ILE A 10 11.56 -13.98 6.21
CA ILE A 10 10.15 -14.18 6.49
C ILE A 10 9.34 -13.17 5.68
N VAL A 11 8.34 -13.67 4.94
CA VAL A 11 7.36 -12.85 4.23
C VAL A 11 6.00 -13.05 4.87
N LEU A 12 5.40 -11.95 5.32
CA LEU A 12 4.11 -11.94 6.01
C LEU A 12 3.05 -11.42 5.06
N TYR A 13 1.99 -12.20 4.88
CA TYR A 13 0.79 -11.76 4.17
C TYR A 13 -0.33 -11.49 5.16
N TRP A 14 -0.99 -10.35 4.97
CA TRP A 14 -2.28 -10.02 5.58
C TRP A 14 -3.32 -10.02 4.45
N MET A 15 -4.29 -10.93 4.51
CA MET A 15 -5.31 -11.14 3.47
C MET A 15 -6.75 -10.98 4.04
N PRO A 16 -7.20 -9.75 4.33
CA PRO A 16 -8.57 -9.40 4.70
C PRO A 16 -9.50 -9.61 3.50
N TYR A 17 -9.84 -10.86 3.23
CA TYR A 17 -10.56 -11.32 2.05
C TYR A 17 -12.03 -11.62 2.36
N ASP A 18 -12.54 -11.21 3.52
CA ASP A 18 -13.96 -11.25 3.85
C ASP A 18 -14.72 -10.21 3.01
N ASN A 19 -14.77 -10.48 1.70
CA ASN A 19 -15.27 -9.68 0.60
C ASN A 19 -15.16 -10.51 -0.69
N ASN A 20 -15.31 -9.86 -1.85
CA ASN A 20 -15.30 -10.55 -3.14
C ASN A 20 -13.97 -11.15 -3.58
N LEU A 21 -12.84 -10.86 -2.92
CA LEU A 21 -11.53 -11.46 -3.21
C LEU A 21 -11.30 -12.85 -2.60
N SER A 22 -12.21 -13.32 -1.73
CA SER A 22 -12.14 -14.66 -1.14
C SER A 22 -11.88 -15.80 -2.11
N ASP A 23 -12.44 -15.69 -3.31
CA ASP A 23 -12.38 -16.76 -4.31
C ASP A 23 -10.95 -16.91 -4.88
N GLU A 24 -10.12 -15.87 -4.73
CA GLU A 24 -8.73 -15.84 -5.20
C GLU A 24 -7.73 -16.47 -4.21
N PHE A 25 -8.14 -16.63 -2.96
CA PHE A 25 -7.26 -17.12 -1.88
C PHE A 25 -6.59 -18.44 -2.24
N GLU A 26 -7.36 -19.40 -2.76
CA GLU A 26 -6.84 -20.73 -3.02
C GLU A 26 -5.76 -20.74 -4.11
N ALA A 27 -5.97 -19.99 -5.19
CA ALA A 27 -4.99 -19.87 -6.25
C ALA A 27 -3.68 -19.24 -5.73
N ILE A 28 -3.79 -18.18 -4.93
CA ILE A 28 -2.63 -17.47 -4.36
C ILE A 28 -1.84 -18.38 -3.42
N ILE A 29 -2.48 -19.05 -2.47
CA ILE A 29 -1.80 -19.95 -1.52
C ILE A 29 -1.11 -21.11 -2.25
N ARG A 30 -1.72 -21.66 -3.31
CA ARG A 30 -1.10 -22.70 -4.15
C ARG A 30 0.16 -22.19 -4.84
N MET A 31 0.14 -20.98 -5.40
CA MET A 31 1.32 -20.38 -6.04
C MET A 31 2.43 -20.06 -5.05
N ILE A 32 2.10 -19.49 -3.88
CA ILE A 32 3.06 -19.26 -2.79
C ILE A 32 3.70 -20.59 -2.40
N GLY A 33 2.88 -21.60 -2.13
CA GLY A 33 3.37 -22.91 -1.74
C GLY A 33 4.25 -23.58 -2.78
N ALA A 34 3.86 -23.53 -4.05
CA ALA A 34 4.68 -24.05 -5.13
C ALA A 34 6.06 -23.38 -5.20
N GLY A 35 6.14 -22.07 -4.91
CA GLY A 35 7.41 -21.34 -4.97
C GLY A 35 8.31 -21.48 -3.74
N VAL A 36 7.78 -21.79 -2.56
CA VAL A 36 8.59 -21.91 -1.33
C VAL A 36 9.36 -23.23 -1.31
N GLN A 37 10.59 -23.21 -1.85
CA GLN A 37 11.46 -24.39 -2.01
C GLN A 37 12.70 -24.42 -1.09
N SER A 38 12.84 -23.42 -0.21
CA SER A 38 14.00 -23.25 0.69
C SER A 38 13.62 -23.43 2.17
N GLU A 39 14.45 -24.14 2.93
CA GLU A 39 14.31 -24.28 4.39
C GLU A 39 14.65 -22.99 5.16
N LYS A 40 15.23 -22.00 4.48
CA LYS A 40 15.63 -20.70 5.03
C LYS A 40 14.62 -19.59 4.73
N LEU A 41 13.51 -19.94 4.09
CA LEU A 41 12.40 -19.05 3.78
C LEU A 41 11.16 -19.55 4.51
N LEU A 42 10.43 -18.61 5.13
CA LEU A 42 9.13 -18.86 5.73
C LEU A 42 8.15 -17.84 5.18
N VAL A 43 6.95 -18.32 4.81
CA VAL A 43 5.81 -17.46 4.54
C VAL A 43 4.75 -17.71 5.60
N VAL A 44 4.24 -16.64 6.20
CA VAL A 44 3.10 -16.71 7.11
C VAL A 44 1.98 -15.92 6.47
N VAL A 45 0.78 -16.49 6.49
CA VAL A 45 -0.41 -15.84 5.96
C VAL A 45 -1.45 -15.84 7.07
N GLU A 46 -1.91 -14.64 7.42
CA GLU A 46 -3.15 -14.45 8.16
C GLU A 46 -4.21 -13.92 7.22
N TYR A 47 -5.38 -14.53 7.26
CA TYR A 47 -6.42 -14.29 6.28
C TYR A 47 -7.81 -14.40 6.91
N ASP A 48 -8.74 -13.71 6.28
CA ASP A 48 -10.16 -13.77 6.59
C ASP A 48 -10.92 -14.05 5.30
N LEU A 49 -11.81 -15.03 5.28
CA LEU A 49 -12.55 -15.38 4.06
C LEU A 49 -14.03 -15.19 4.29
N PHE A 50 -14.71 -14.82 3.21
CA PHE A 50 -16.13 -14.60 3.14
C PHE A 50 -16.90 -15.78 3.71
N ALA A 51 -17.80 -15.44 4.64
CA ALA A 51 -18.62 -16.39 5.40
C ALA A 51 -17.86 -17.31 6.37
N GLN A 52 -16.58 -17.06 6.67
CA GLN A 52 -15.89 -17.68 7.79
C GLN A 52 -16.03 -16.79 9.03
N GLU A 53 -16.47 -17.36 10.14
CA GLU A 53 -16.71 -16.59 11.37
C GLU A 53 -15.42 -16.09 12.04
N LYS A 54 -14.25 -16.55 11.61
CA LYS A 54 -12.98 -16.34 12.29
C LYS A 54 -11.86 -16.14 11.28
N LEU A 55 -10.90 -15.31 11.65
CA LEU A 55 -9.61 -15.24 10.98
C LEU A 55 -8.88 -16.58 11.10
N HIS A 56 -8.02 -16.86 10.13
CA HIS A 56 -7.22 -18.07 10.09
C HIS A 56 -5.77 -17.72 9.82
N ARG A 57 -4.87 -18.54 10.38
CA ARG A 57 -3.43 -18.41 10.17
C ARG A 57 -2.84 -19.68 9.59
N THR A 58 -2.00 -19.54 8.57
CA THR A 58 -1.24 -20.65 8.00
C THR A 58 0.24 -20.33 7.86
N ILE A 59 1.06 -21.38 7.96
CA ILE A 59 2.51 -21.32 7.82
C ILE A 59 2.89 -22.17 6.61
N ILE A 60 3.60 -21.57 5.67
CA ILE A 60 4.07 -22.20 4.45
C ILE A 60 5.60 -22.31 4.50
N THR A 61 6.08 -23.54 4.40
CA THR A 61 7.49 -23.93 4.40
C THR A 61 7.72 -25.01 3.36
N LYS A 62 8.97 -25.23 2.92
CA LYS A 62 9.32 -26.27 1.94
C LYS A 62 8.73 -27.65 2.23
N GLU A 63 8.81 -28.11 3.48
CA GLU A 63 8.32 -29.45 3.88
C GLU A 63 6.78 -29.58 3.88
N LYS A 64 6.04 -28.47 3.80
CA LYS A 64 4.58 -28.44 4.01
C LYS A 64 3.82 -28.00 2.76
N LEU A 65 3.70 -28.86 1.73
CA LEU A 65 2.61 -28.88 0.72
C LEU A 65 2.45 -30.28 0.10
N PRO A 66 1.23 -30.82 -0.22
CA PRO A 66 0.04 -30.14 -0.76
C PRO A 66 -1.34 -30.62 -0.21
N ASN A 67 -1.44 -31.12 1.03
CA ASN A 67 -2.76 -31.38 1.63
C ASN A 67 -3.15 -30.17 2.49
N TYR A 68 -3.78 -29.19 1.83
CA TYR A 68 -4.34 -27.96 2.37
C TYR A 68 -4.76 -28.09 3.86
N PRO A 69 -3.90 -27.76 4.83
CA PRO A 69 -4.41 -27.61 6.17
C PRO A 69 -5.20 -26.31 6.12
N ARG A 70 -6.53 -26.40 6.33
CA ARG A 70 -7.30 -25.24 6.78
C ARG A 70 -6.46 -24.59 7.87
N GLY A 71 -6.19 -23.28 7.74
CA GLY A 71 -5.39 -22.56 8.73
C GLY A 71 -5.92 -22.81 10.15
N VAL A 72 -5.11 -22.50 11.15
CA VAL A 72 -5.61 -22.57 12.52
C VAL A 72 -6.58 -21.40 12.71
N PRO A 73 -7.85 -21.65 13.09
CA PRO A 73 -8.78 -20.57 13.38
C PRO A 73 -8.32 -19.78 14.60
N LEU A 74 -8.53 -18.47 14.57
CA LEU A 74 -8.16 -17.54 15.64
C LEU A 74 -9.41 -17.13 16.44
N ASP A 75 -9.21 -16.33 17.48
CA ASP A 75 -10.32 -15.76 18.26
C ASP A 75 -10.74 -14.36 17.77
N PHE A 76 -10.14 -13.90 16.67
CA PHE A 76 -10.53 -12.70 15.95
C PHE A 76 -11.49 -13.03 14.80
N THR A 77 -12.39 -12.09 14.51
CA THR A 77 -13.43 -12.21 13.48
C THR A 77 -13.50 -10.98 12.58
N ASP A 78 -12.58 -10.03 12.76
CA ASP A 78 -12.59 -8.72 12.12
C ASP A 78 -11.18 -8.45 11.59
N SER A 79 -11.02 -8.57 10.28
CA SER A 79 -9.79 -8.35 9.54
C SER A 79 -9.47 -6.87 9.27
N ALA A 80 -10.39 -5.97 9.63
CA ALA A 80 -10.16 -4.53 9.74
C ALA A 80 -9.76 -4.12 11.18
N SER A 81 -9.67 -5.06 12.13
CA SER A 81 -9.23 -4.81 13.51
C SER A 81 -7.72 -4.56 13.58
N GLU A 82 -7.36 -3.40 14.15
CA GLU A 82 -5.99 -3.03 14.48
C GLU A 82 -5.39 -4.00 15.52
N GLU A 83 -6.21 -4.48 16.45
CA GLU A 83 -5.82 -5.45 17.46
C GLU A 83 -5.48 -6.81 16.86
N ALA A 84 -6.27 -7.28 15.90
CA ALA A 84 -6.00 -8.53 15.18
C ALA A 84 -4.67 -8.45 14.42
N PHE A 85 -4.46 -7.36 13.67
CA PHE A 85 -3.20 -7.15 12.94
C PHE A 85 -1.99 -7.03 13.88
N SER A 86 -2.15 -6.35 15.02
CA SER A 86 -1.11 -6.26 16.04
C SER A 86 -0.79 -7.63 16.66
N GLU A 87 -1.81 -8.42 17.00
CA GLU A 87 -1.61 -9.79 17.53
C GLU A 87 -0.90 -10.68 16.52
N TYR A 88 -1.25 -10.59 15.25
CA TYR A 88 -0.57 -11.32 14.19
C TYR A 88 0.93 -11.04 14.17
N LEU A 89 1.32 -9.76 14.09
CA LEU A 89 2.73 -9.37 14.06
C LEU A 89 3.45 -9.75 15.37
N ASP A 90 2.77 -9.61 16.50
CA ASP A 90 3.31 -9.97 17.80
C ASP A 90 3.55 -11.47 17.95
N TRP A 91 2.62 -12.29 17.46
CA TRP A 91 2.73 -13.73 17.46
C TRP A 91 3.89 -14.18 16.58
N VAL A 92 4.02 -13.62 15.38
CA VAL A 92 5.11 -13.96 14.47
C VAL A 92 6.47 -13.59 15.08
N ALA A 93 6.62 -12.38 15.64
CA ALA A 93 7.85 -11.94 16.32
C ALA A 93 8.22 -12.83 17.52
N THR A 94 7.22 -13.43 18.18
CA THR A 94 7.43 -14.30 19.34
C THR A 94 7.88 -15.70 18.93
N ASN A 95 7.35 -16.22 17.83
CA ASN A 95 7.56 -17.61 17.41
C ASN A 95 8.77 -17.79 16.47
N PHE A 96 9.13 -16.75 15.72
CA PHE A 96 10.16 -16.85 14.69
C PHE A 96 11.23 -15.77 14.82
N SER A 97 12.37 -16.01 14.17
CA SER A 97 13.40 -15.01 13.97
C SER A 97 13.85 -15.03 12.51
N ALA A 98 14.17 -13.86 11.96
CA ALA A 98 14.77 -13.79 10.64
C ALA A 98 15.72 -12.61 10.49
N LYS A 99 16.62 -12.73 9.52
CA LYS A 99 17.52 -11.64 9.11
C LYS A 99 16.80 -10.55 8.32
N LYS A 100 15.72 -10.91 7.62
CA LYS A 100 14.96 -10.01 6.76
C LYS A 100 13.47 -10.32 6.82
N TRP A 101 12.69 -9.26 6.78
CA TRP A 101 11.25 -9.29 6.94
C TRP A 101 10.60 -8.48 5.83
N SER A 102 9.54 -9.01 5.24
CA SER A 102 8.65 -8.28 4.35
C SER A 102 7.23 -8.43 4.84
N ILE A 103 6.43 -7.37 4.70
CA ILE A 103 4.98 -7.42 4.89
C ILE A 103 4.32 -7.11 3.56
N VAL A 104 3.32 -7.89 3.20
CA VAL A 104 2.47 -7.69 2.02
C VAL A 104 1.04 -7.60 2.50
N ILE A 105 0.40 -6.46 2.20
CA ILE A 105 -1.01 -6.21 2.48
C ILE A 105 -1.78 -6.50 1.19
N LEU A 106 -2.60 -7.56 1.21
CA LEU A 106 -3.39 -7.99 0.06
C LEU A 106 -4.86 -7.73 0.31
N GLY A 107 -5.50 -6.96 -0.56
CA GLY A 107 -6.94 -6.83 -0.52
C GLY A 107 -7.40 -5.53 -1.16
N HIS A 108 -8.64 -5.18 -0.88
CA HIS A 108 -9.16 -3.89 -1.27
C HIS A 108 -8.59 -2.75 -0.43
N SER A 109 -8.83 -1.55 -0.92
CA SER A 109 -8.61 -0.27 -0.26
C SER A 109 -9.87 0.57 -0.42
N GLY A 110 -10.12 1.45 0.53
CA GLY A 110 -11.18 2.44 0.44
C GLY A 110 -10.58 3.80 0.10
N ASN A 111 -11.14 4.82 0.74
CA ASN A 111 -10.62 6.18 0.76
C ASN A 111 -9.13 6.25 1.16
N LEU A 112 -8.53 7.43 1.03
CA LEU A 112 -7.10 7.69 1.20
C LEU A 112 -6.49 7.02 2.43
N ASP A 113 -7.21 7.08 3.56
CA ASP A 113 -6.80 6.56 4.86
C ASP A 113 -7.33 5.15 5.20
N GLU A 114 -8.07 4.52 4.29
CA GLU A 114 -8.74 3.23 4.48
C GLU A 114 -8.05 2.09 3.73
N ILE A 115 -7.84 0.97 4.43
CA ILE A 115 -7.24 -0.26 3.90
C ILE A 115 -7.87 -1.47 4.57
N CYS A 116 -7.74 -2.66 3.97
CA CYS A 116 -8.13 -3.93 4.61
C CYS A 116 -9.59 -3.97 5.08
N PRO A 117 -10.57 -4.02 4.15
CA PRO A 117 -11.95 -4.01 4.56
C PRO A 117 -12.38 -5.33 5.15
N ASP A 118 -13.40 -5.25 5.98
CA ASP A 118 -14.09 -6.36 6.57
C ASP A 118 -15.58 -6.21 6.31
N ALA A 119 -16.17 -7.20 5.64
CA ALA A 119 -17.60 -7.25 5.36
C ALA A 119 -18.40 -7.92 6.50
N HIS A 120 -17.75 -8.45 7.54
CA HIS A 120 -18.42 -9.09 8.64
C HIS A 120 -19.22 -8.08 9.44
N VAL A 121 -20.47 -8.44 9.60
CA VAL A 121 -21.51 -7.61 10.17
C VAL A 121 -21.25 -7.44 11.66
N GLN A 122 -21.44 -6.22 12.18
CA GLN A 122 -21.48 -5.97 13.63
C GLN A 122 -22.45 -6.96 14.30
N PRO A 123 -22.23 -7.39 15.56
CA PRO A 123 -22.93 -8.51 16.22
C PRO A 123 -24.48 -8.50 16.27
N ASN A 124 -25.16 -7.50 15.70
CA ASN A 124 -26.62 -7.34 15.74
C ASN A 124 -27.30 -7.06 14.38
N ALA A 125 -26.57 -7.00 13.26
CA ALA A 125 -27.23 -6.84 11.96
C ALA A 125 -27.59 -8.23 11.39
N HIS A 126 -28.89 -8.50 11.32
CA HIS A 126 -29.45 -9.78 10.88
C HIS A 126 -29.40 -9.97 9.35
N GLU A 127 -28.80 -9.03 8.62
CA GLU A 127 -28.70 -9.04 7.17
C GLU A 127 -27.22 -9.04 6.78
N LYS A 128 -26.81 -10.07 6.04
CA LYS A 128 -25.49 -10.10 5.41
C LYS A 128 -25.43 -8.93 4.44
N VAL A 129 -24.47 -8.03 4.67
CA VAL A 129 -24.04 -7.08 3.66
C VAL A 129 -23.68 -7.86 2.39
N ALA A 130 -24.09 -7.36 1.23
CA ALA A 130 -23.74 -8.00 -0.03
C ALA A 130 -22.20 -8.06 -0.16
N LYS A 131 -21.67 -9.14 -0.74
CA LYS A 131 -20.22 -9.34 -0.99
C LYS A 131 -19.55 -8.19 -1.77
N ASP A 132 -20.36 -7.30 -2.36
CA ASP A 132 -19.97 -6.19 -3.23
C ASP A 132 -20.43 -4.80 -2.70
N ASP A 133 -21.03 -4.72 -1.51
CA ASP A 133 -21.49 -3.45 -0.92
C ASP A 133 -20.40 -2.81 -0.05
N MET A 134 -19.43 -2.18 -0.72
CA MET A 134 -18.22 -1.61 -0.10
C MET A 134 -18.49 -0.44 0.84
N GLU A 135 -19.64 0.24 0.72
CA GLU A 135 -20.00 1.42 1.53
C GLU A 135 -20.25 1.07 3.00
N SER A 136 -20.62 -0.18 3.29
CA SER A 136 -20.94 -0.65 4.64
C SER A 136 -19.83 -1.47 5.30
N TRP A 137 -18.69 -1.64 4.61
CA TRP A 137 -17.54 -2.35 5.15
C TRP A 137 -16.85 -1.53 6.24
N LYS A 138 -16.31 -2.24 7.23
CA LYS A 138 -15.37 -1.64 8.16
C LYS A 138 -14.00 -1.58 7.50
N TRP A 139 -13.30 -0.47 7.63
CA TRP A 139 -11.94 -0.29 7.10
C TRP A 139 -10.93 -0.09 8.24
N MET A 140 -9.73 -0.61 8.07
CA MET A 140 -8.60 -0.29 8.95
C MET A 140 -7.99 1.06 8.54
N ASN A 141 -7.65 1.89 9.52
CA ASN A 141 -6.96 3.15 9.27
C ASN A 141 -5.45 2.93 9.04
N ILE A 142 -4.90 3.51 7.96
CA ILE A 142 -3.49 3.33 7.61
C ILE A 142 -2.51 3.92 8.64
N GLN A 143 -2.90 4.95 9.41
CA GLN A 143 -2.02 5.53 10.43
C GLN A 143 -1.83 4.58 11.60
N THR A 144 -2.90 3.92 12.04
CA THR A 144 -2.75 2.91 13.08
C THR A 144 -2.03 1.69 12.56
N MET A 145 -2.33 1.21 11.34
CA MET A 145 -1.56 0.12 10.73
C MET A 145 -0.06 0.45 10.70
N SER A 146 0.32 1.67 10.29
CA SER A 146 1.71 2.13 10.29
C SER A 146 2.34 2.08 11.69
N ARG A 147 1.61 2.54 12.72
CA ARG A 147 2.05 2.48 14.12
C ARG A 147 2.31 1.04 14.59
N VAL A 148 1.41 0.12 14.26
CA VAL A 148 1.55 -1.32 14.56
C VAL A 148 2.79 -1.91 13.87
N MET A 149 3.04 -1.57 12.60
CA MET A 149 4.25 -1.99 11.88
C MET A 149 5.55 -1.40 12.46
N MET A 150 5.51 -0.16 12.96
CA MET A 150 6.65 0.44 13.65
C MET A 150 6.96 -0.29 14.96
N GLN A 151 5.94 -0.58 15.78
CA GLN A 151 6.09 -1.37 17.00
C GLN A 151 6.64 -2.76 16.71
N PHE A 152 6.16 -3.41 15.64
CA PHE A 152 6.72 -4.68 15.19
C PHE A 152 8.20 -4.55 14.82
N SER A 153 8.59 -3.52 14.06
CA SER A 153 9.98 -3.26 13.67
C SER A 153 10.90 -3.06 14.88
N GLU A 154 10.43 -2.32 15.90
CA GLU A 154 11.13 -2.17 17.18
C GLU A 154 11.29 -3.52 17.89
N LYS A 155 10.22 -4.33 17.92
CA LYS A 155 10.22 -5.65 18.57
C LYS A 155 11.17 -6.65 17.92
N ILE A 156 11.28 -6.64 16.59
CA ILE A 156 12.24 -7.48 15.85
C ILE A 156 13.65 -6.87 15.77
N GLY A 157 13.83 -5.64 16.27
CA GLY A 157 15.12 -4.94 16.33
C GLY A 157 15.67 -4.47 14.97
N GLN A 158 14.81 -4.36 13.95
CA GLN A 158 15.21 -3.96 12.59
C GLN A 158 14.01 -3.46 11.78
N ALA A 159 14.27 -2.59 10.81
CA ALA A 159 13.26 -2.17 9.84
C ALA A 159 12.93 -3.30 8.86
N LEU A 160 11.67 -3.35 8.40
CA LEU A 160 11.26 -4.22 7.32
C LEU A 160 12.08 -3.91 6.05
N GLU A 161 12.48 -4.94 5.31
CA GLU A 161 13.12 -4.76 4.02
C GLU A 161 12.15 -4.18 2.99
N LEU A 162 10.90 -4.65 3.02
CA LEU A 162 9.86 -4.28 2.06
C LEU A 162 8.48 -4.26 2.73
N LEU A 163 7.72 -3.21 2.46
CA LEU A 163 6.27 -3.18 2.58
C LEU A 163 5.69 -3.20 1.16
N PHE A 164 4.81 -4.13 0.85
CA PHE A 164 4.05 -4.09 -0.40
C PHE A 164 2.58 -3.84 -0.08
N LEU A 165 2.12 -2.65 -0.45
CA LEU A 165 0.70 -2.28 -0.45
C LEU A 165 0.09 -2.80 -1.75
N GLN A 166 -0.29 -4.07 -1.75
CA GLN A 166 -0.99 -4.71 -2.87
C GLN A 166 -2.49 -4.43 -2.74
N ASN A 167 -2.80 -3.14 -2.58
CA ASN A 167 -4.13 -2.56 -2.56
C ASN A 167 -4.20 -1.48 -3.64
N CYS A 168 -5.38 -1.30 -4.23
CA CYS A 168 -5.61 -0.30 -5.27
C CYS A 168 -5.28 1.11 -4.76
N CYS A 169 -4.76 1.98 -5.64
CA CYS A 169 -4.64 3.42 -5.36
C CYS A 169 -3.90 3.80 -4.05
N LYS A 170 -3.04 2.94 -3.49
CA LYS A 170 -2.19 3.24 -2.33
C LYS A 170 -0.77 3.68 -2.70
N GLY A 171 -0.51 3.84 -3.99
CA GLY A 171 0.63 4.60 -4.54
C GLY A 171 0.41 6.11 -4.47
N THR A 172 -0.04 6.62 -3.34
CA THR A 172 -0.20 8.05 -3.08
C THR A 172 0.91 8.55 -2.15
N ILE A 173 1.33 9.80 -2.30
CA ILE A 173 2.38 10.39 -1.45
C ILE A 173 1.94 10.47 0.02
N GLU A 174 0.64 10.55 0.30
CA GLU A 174 0.04 10.54 1.64
C GLU A 174 0.15 9.19 2.32
N ALA A 175 -0.21 8.11 1.60
CA ALA A 175 -0.08 6.75 2.12
C ALA A 175 1.40 6.42 2.34
N LEU A 176 2.25 6.76 1.36
CA LEU A 176 3.69 6.56 1.46
C LEU A 176 4.30 7.34 2.63
N TYR A 177 3.91 8.60 2.84
CA TYR A 177 4.33 9.38 4.00
C TYR A 177 3.86 8.74 5.31
N THR A 178 2.64 8.24 5.36
CA THR A 178 2.12 7.52 6.54
C THR A 178 2.98 6.31 6.91
N PHE A 179 3.43 5.53 5.91
CA PHE A 179 4.27 4.34 6.11
C PHE A 179 5.80 4.62 6.06
N ARG A 180 6.24 5.88 6.06
CA ARG A 180 7.66 6.27 5.89
C ARG A 180 8.64 5.62 6.87
N ASN A 181 8.16 5.22 8.04
CA ASN A 181 8.97 4.57 9.09
C ASN A 181 8.74 3.07 9.22
N ALA A 182 7.82 2.47 8.44
CA ALA A 182 7.46 1.06 8.57
C ALA A 182 8.47 0.12 7.86
N ALA A 183 9.04 0.55 6.74
CA ALA A 183 9.93 -0.27 5.91
C ALA A 183 11.04 0.55 5.26
N LYS A 184 12.07 -0.12 4.72
CA LYS A 184 13.12 0.54 3.90
C LYS A 184 12.60 0.94 2.53
N PHE A 185 11.77 0.10 1.93
CA PHE A 185 11.12 0.32 0.64
C PHE A 185 9.64 0.01 0.72
N THR A 186 8.85 0.75 -0.04
CA THR A 186 7.43 0.46 -0.26
C THR A 186 7.18 0.22 -1.74
N LEU A 187 6.57 -0.93 -2.07
CA LEU A 187 5.99 -1.19 -3.39
C LEU A 187 4.49 -0.89 -3.32
N SER A 188 3.94 -0.23 -4.33
CA SER A 188 2.51 0.10 -4.40
C SER A 188 2.06 0.36 -5.85
N SER A 189 0.75 0.48 -6.05
CA SER A 189 0.15 0.89 -7.33
C SER A 189 -0.57 2.22 -7.17
N GLN A 190 -0.33 3.13 -8.12
CA GLN A 190 -0.98 4.44 -8.17
C GLN A 190 -2.47 4.35 -8.52
N THR A 191 -2.87 3.28 -9.21
CA THR A 191 -4.22 3.08 -9.73
C THR A 191 -4.74 1.69 -9.36
N PRO A 192 -5.98 1.32 -9.72
CA PRO A 192 -6.50 -0.01 -9.47
C PRO A 192 -5.62 -1.11 -10.10
N MET A 193 -5.57 -2.26 -9.44
CA MET A 193 -4.85 -3.45 -9.87
C MET A 193 -5.83 -4.57 -10.25
N GLY A 194 -5.34 -5.52 -11.03
CA GLY A 194 -6.05 -6.75 -11.35
C GLY A 194 -5.89 -7.79 -10.24
N TYR A 195 -6.74 -8.79 -10.29
CA TYR A 195 -6.73 -9.95 -9.40
C TYR A 195 -7.05 -11.22 -10.22
N PRO A 196 -6.51 -12.40 -9.85
CA PRO A 196 -5.45 -12.61 -8.86
C PRO A 196 -4.08 -12.22 -9.41
N ASN A 197 -3.27 -11.45 -8.65
CA ASN A 197 -1.85 -11.25 -9.00
C ASN A 197 -1.14 -12.61 -9.13
N SER A 198 -0.03 -12.66 -9.84
CA SER A 198 0.55 -13.91 -10.36
C SER A 198 2.04 -14.11 -10.03
N TYR A 199 2.69 -13.13 -9.41
CA TYR A 199 4.15 -13.15 -9.17
C TYR A 199 4.64 -14.28 -8.24
N TYR A 200 3.75 -14.84 -7.40
CA TYR A 200 4.13 -15.58 -6.20
C TYR A 200 5.11 -16.75 -6.45
N THR A 201 4.78 -17.69 -7.35
CA THR A 201 5.61 -18.88 -7.58
C THR A 201 7.04 -18.49 -7.96
N GLN A 202 7.18 -17.64 -8.98
CA GLN A 202 8.48 -17.25 -9.52
C GLN A 202 9.30 -16.41 -8.51
N VAL A 203 8.63 -15.54 -7.75
CA VAL A 203 9.29 -14.72 -6.73
C VAL A 203 9.82 -15.57 -5.59
N PHE A 204 9.04 -16.54 -5.10
CA PHE A 204 9.48 -17.39 -3.99
C PHE A 204 10.55 -18.41 -4.41
N GLU A 205 10.51 -18.92 -5.65
CA GLU A 205 11.61 -19.72 -6.21
C GLU A 205 12.90 -18.89 -6.24
N PHE A 206 12.83 -17.68 -6.81
CA PHE A 206 13.96 -16.77 -6.88
C PHE A 206 14.50 -16.43 -5.49
N LEU A 207 13.63 -16.09 -4.54
CA LEU A 207 14.01 -15.73 -3.18
C LEU A 207 14.68 -16.90 -2.44
N GLY A 208 14.20 -18.12 -2.68
CA GLY A 208 14.78 -19.34 -2.13
C GLY A 208 16.24 -19.56 -2.52
N ASP A 209 16.60 -19.18 -3.75
CA ASP A 209 17.95 -19.27 -4.30
C ASP A 209 18.83 -18.04 -3.99
N HIS A 210 18.20 -16.90 -3.64
CA HIS A 210 18.87 -15.61 -3.50
C HIS A 210 18.61 -14.94 -2.14
N LEU A 211 18.81 -15.67 -1.05
CA LEU A 211 18.52 -15.21 0.32
C LEU A 211 19.28 -13.93 0.75
N ALA A 212 20.40 -13.62 0.08
CA ALA A 212 21.22 -12.44 0.37
C ALA A 212 20.64 -11.11 -0.17
N ILE A 213 19.61 -11.14 -1.02
CA ILE A 213 19.06 -9.92 -1.65
C ILE A 213 18.41 -8.94 -0.64
N THR A 214 18.21 -7.70 -1.06
CA THR A 214 17.51 -6.66 -0.30
C THR A 214 16.02 -6.59 -0.68
N GLY A 215 15.23 -5.84 0.09
CA GLY A 215 13.83 -5.55 -0.23
C GLY A 215 13.63 -4.88 -1.58
N ARG A 216 14.58 -4.04 -2.01
CA ARG A 216 14.58 -3.45 -3.36
C ARG A 216 14.58 -4.53 -4.44
N ILE A 217 15.52 -5.47 -4.38
CA ILE A 217 15.64 -6.52 -5.39
C ILE A 217 14.44 -7.47 -5.34
N LEU A 218 13.92 -7.76 -4.13
CA LEU A 218 12.69 -8.53 -3.98
C LEU A 218 11.50 -7.84 -4.67
N ALA A 219 11.31 -6.53 -4.44
CA ALA A 219 10.25 -5.75 -5.07
C ALA A 219 10.41 -5.68 -6.60
N GLU A 220 11.62 -5.42 -7.10
CA GLU A 220 11.89 -5.42 -8.54
C GLU A 220 11.54 -6.78 -9.16
N LYS A 221 11.81 -7.88 -8.45
CA LYS A 221 11.45 -9.22 -8.91
C LYS A 221 9.93 -9.46 -8.89
N MET A 222 9.22 -8.94 -7.89
CA MET A 222 7.74 -8.98 -7.86
C MET A 222 7.15 -8.25 -9.05
N MET A 223 7.65 -7.05 -9.35
CA MET A 223 7.21 -6.27 -10.51
C MET A 223 7.45 -7.03 -11.82
N GLU A 224 8.62 -7.65 -11.99
CA GLU A 224 8.97 -8.40 -13.21
C GLU A 224 8.18 -9.71 -13.38
N ALA A 225 7.84 -10.36 -12.27
CA ALA A 225 7.18 -11.65 -12.27
C ALA A 225 5.66 -11.55 -12.42
N ASP A 226 5.06 -10.39 -12.11
CA ASP A 226 3.61 -10.24 -12.25
C ASP A 226 3.19 -10.10 -13.71
N ALA A 227 2.05 -10.72 -14.04
CA ALA A 227 1.48 -10.67 -15.37
C ALA A 227 1.07 -9.23 -15.72
N PRO A 228 1.34 -8.76 -16.95
CA PRO A 228 1.02 -7.41 -17.38
C PRO A 228 -0.42 -6.95 -17.08
N GLU A 229 -1.39 -7.83 -17.25
CA GLU A 229 -2.81 -7.55 -17.02
C GLU A 229 -3.18 -7.36 -15.54
N MET A 230 -2.25 -7.57 -14.60
CA MET A 230 -2.52 -7.49 -13.15
C MET A 230 -2.26 -6.10 -12.55
N TYR A 231 -1.73 -5.17 -13.33
CA TYR A 231 -1.46 -3.82 -12.87
C TYR A 231 -1.46 -2.83 -14.03
N ASN A 232 -1.64 -1.54 -13.73
CA ASN A 232 -1.39 -0.46 -14.68
C ASN A 232 0.04 0.08 -14.52
N GLY A 233 0.47 0.26 -13.28
CA GLY A 233 1.82 0.69 -12.94
C GLY A 233 2.19 0.31 -11.51
N TYR A 234 3.40 -0.20 -11.33
CA TYR A 234 4.01 -0.41 -10.03
C TYR A 234 5.07 0.63 -9.74
N THR A 235 5.07 1.14 -8.51
CA THR A 235 6.05 2.11 -8.03
C THR A 235 6.74 1.58 -6.81
N LEU A 236 8.07 1.47 -6.90
CA LEU A 236 8.94 1.15 -5.79
C LEU A 236 9.53 2.46 -5.25
N SER A 237 9.21 2.79 -4.00
CA SER A 237 9.66 4.02 -3.34
C SER A 237 10.66 3.72 -2.23
N LYS A 238 11.59 4.66 -2.00
CA LYS A 238 12.59 4.60 -0.93
C LYS A 238 12.12 5.38 0.30
N ASN A 239 11.83 4.71 1.39
CA ASN A 239 11.14 5.34 2.53
C ASN A 239 12.00 6.38 3.27
N SER A 240 13.32 6.20 3.29
CA SER A 240 14.22 7.23 3.84
C SER A 240 14.20 8.55 3.04
N ALA A 241 13.81 8.51 1.76
CA ALA A 241 13.64 9.72 0.96
C ALA A 241 12.29 10.37 1.27
N ILE A 242 11.22 9.60 1.50
CA ILE A 242 9.89 10.09 1.86
C ILE A 242 9.93 11.08 3.03
N SER A 243 10.74 10.81 4.06
CA SER A 243 10.88 11.71 5.22
C SER A 243 11.47 13.09 4.89
N GLN A 244 12.03 13.28 3.69
CA GLN A 244 12.54 14.57 3.21
C GLN A 244 11.47 15.39 2.47
N LEU A 245 10.27 14.84 2.23
CA LEU A 245 9.19 15.51 1.51
C LEU A 245 8.93 16.93 2.00
N PRO A 246 8.81 17.23 3.31
CA PRO A 246 8.58 18.61 3.77
C PRO A 246 9.64 19.59 3.27
N SER A 247 10.91 19.20 3.31
CA SER A 247 12.01 20.06 2.86
C SER A 247 12.06 20.28 1.35
N LYS A 248 11.41 19.40 0.57
CA LYS A 248 11.42 19.41 -0.89
C LYS A 248 10.15 20.00 -1.48
N LEU A 249 9.02 19.75 -0.84
CA LEU A 249 7.69 20.17 -1.27
C LEU A 249 7.34 21.57 -0.74
N ASN A 250 7.62 21.88 0.54
CA ASN A 250 7.21 23.16 1.13
C ASN A 250 7.71 24.40 0.37
N PRO A 251 8.94 24.44 -0.17
CA PRO A 251 9.37 25.59 -0.96
C PRO A 251 8.49 25.83 -2.21
N LEU A 252 8.05 24.76 -2.88
CA LEU A 252 7.11 24.86 -4.00
C LEU A 252 5.74 25.35 -3.52
N ILE A 253 5.24 24.79 -2.42
CA ILE A 253 3.93 25.16 -1.85
C ILE A 253 3.90 26.63 -1.41
N GLU A 254 4.94 27.09 -0.72
CA GLU A 254 5.10 28.50 -0.33
C GLU A 254 5.10 29.43 -1.53
N THR A 255 5.76 29.04 -2.62
CA THR A 255 5.75 29.81 -3.87
C THR A 255 4.34 29.89 -4.45
N ILE A 256 3.61 28.77 -4.51
CA ILE A 256 2.22 28.73 -4.99
C ILE A 256 1.33 29.64 -4.14
N ILE A 257 1.36 29.53 -2.82
CA ILE A 257 0.51 30.29 -1.90
C ILE A 257 0.77 31.81 -1.99
N SER A 258 1.98 32.22 -2.37
CA SER A 258 2.34 33.63 -2.49
C SER A 258 1.73 34.34 -3.70
N GLU A 259 1.12 33.60 -4.63
CA GLU A 259 0.55 34.12 -5.87
C GLU A 259 -0.96 34.39 -5.80
N ASN A 260 -1.50 34.99 -6.87
CA ASN A 260 -2.95 35.14 -7.03
C ASN A 260 -3.59 33.81 -7.49
N LEU A 261 -4.14 33.08 -6.53
CA LEU A 261 -4.79 31.79 -6.73
C LEU A 261 -6.25 31.87 -7.24
N GLU A 262 -6.87 33.05 -7.31
CA GLU A 262 -8.27 33.23 -7.74
C GLU A 262 -8.53 32.74 -9.19
N LYS A 263 -7.47 32.57 -9.98
CA LYS A 263 -7.54 32.07 -11.36
C LYS A 263 -7.59 30.55 -11.47
N ILE A 264 -7.33 29.83 -10.39
CA ILE A 264 -7.31 28.37 -10.40
C ILE A 264 -8.69 27.87 -9.98
N ALA A 265 -9.37 27.16 -10.87
CA ALA A 265 -10.54 26.38 -10.51
C ALA A 265 -10.10 24.93 -10.25
N LEU A 266 -10.05 24.49 -8.99
CA LEU A 266 -9.67 23.10 -8.65
C LEU A 266 -10.59 22.06 -9.31
N GLN A 267 -11.84 22.43 -9.59
CA GLN A 267 -12.79 21.59 -10.32
C GLN A 267 -12.28 21.17 -11.71
N ASP A 268 -11.40 21.96 -12.34
CA ASP A 268 -10.80 21.64 -13.64
C ASP A 268 -9.90 20.40 -13.59
N VAL A 269 -9.51 19.94 -12.40
CA VAL A 269 -8.70 18.73 -12.19
C VAL A 269 -9.49 17.48 -12.56
N VAL A 270 -10.81 17.45 -12.34
CA VAL A 270 -11.67 16.27 -12.60
C VAL A 270 -11.58 15.80 -14.05
N ASP A 271 -11.53 16.74 -14.99
CA ASP A 271 -11.50 16.43 -16.42
C ASP A 271 -10.06 16.17 -16.96
N LYS A 272 -9.06 16.13 -16.08
CA LYS A 272 -7.67 15.91 -16.51
C LYS A 272 -7.40 14.42 -16.71
N PRO A 273 -6.68 14.04 -17.78
CA PRO A 273 -6.41 12.63 -18.08
C PRO A 273 -5.40 11.99 -17.11
N TRP A 274 -4.75 12.79 -16.26
CA TRP A 274 -3.86 12.37 -15.18
C TRP A 274 -4.56 12.39 -13.82
N SER A 275 -5.89 12.50 -13.81
CA SER A 275 -6.73 12.50 -12.62
C SER A 275 -7.80 11.43 -12.74
N HIS A 276 -8.19 10.86 -11.61
CA HIS A 276 -9.32 9.93 -11.52
C HIS A 276 -9.95 9.98 -10.13
N GLU A 277 -11.25 9.69 -10.09
CA GLU A 277 -11.99 9.50 -8.85
C GLU A 277 -11.80 8.07 -8.35
N TYR A 278 -11.59 7.90 -7.05
CA TYR A 278 -11.54 6.60 -6.39
C TYR A 278 -12.26 6.69 -5.05
N PHE A 279 -13.42 6.04 -4.95
CA PHE A 279 -14.41 6.35 -3.92
C PHE A 279 -14.74 7.85 -3.95
N ASP A 280 -14.71 8.54 -2.81
CA ASP A 280 -15.02 9.96 -2.71
C ASP A 280 -13.77 10.84 -2.84
N ASP A 281 -12.63 10.26 -3.23
CA ASP A 281 -11.36 10.95 -3.36
C ASP A 281 -11.01 11.25 -4.82
N GLN A 282 -10.61 12.49 -5.07
CA GLN A 282 -10.04 12.88 -6.35
C GLN A 282 -8.52 12.71 -6.30
N LEU A 283 -8.02 11.66 -6.96
CA LEU A 283 -6.59 11.39 -7.05
C LEU A 283 -6.03 11.95 -8.35
N ALA A 284 -4.88 12.62 -8.27
CA ALA A 284 -4.16 13.17 -9.41
C ALA A 284 -2.70 12.73 -9.40
N ASP A 285 -2.10 12.50 -10.58
CA ASP A 285 -0.67 12.33 -10.70
C ASP A 285 0.08 13.53 -10.12
N VAL A 286 0.99 13.28 -9.18
CA VAL A 286 1.65 14.36 -8.43
C VAL A 286 2.49 15.25 -9.36
N THR A 287 3.18 14.68 -10.35
CA THR A 287 4.00 15.45 -11.28
C THR A 287 3.11 16.30 -12.18
N ALA A 288 2.05 15.70 -12.73
CA ALA A 288 1.15 16.41 -13.64
C ALA A 288 0.38 17.52 -12.93
N PHE A 289 -0.11 17.27 -11.72
CA PHE A 289 -0.83 18.26 -10.91
C PHE A 289 0.04 19.49 -10.62
N PHE A 290 1.27 19.29 -10.14
CA PHE A 290 2.15 20.42 -9.85
C PHE A 290 2.65 21.15 -11.10
N ASN A 291 2.88 20.46 -12.23
CA ASN A 291 3.12 21.16 -13.51
C ASN A 291 1.90 21.99 -13.95
N TRP A 292 0.69 21.47 -13.79
CA TRP A 292 -0.52 22.16 -14.17
C TRP A 292 -0.75 23.42 -13.33
N ILE A 293 -0.72 23.29 -11.99
CA ILE A 293 -1.02 24.43 -11.10
C ILE A 293 -0.01 25.56 -11.27
N THR A 294 1.29 25.23 -11.31
CA THR A 294 2.36 26.21 -11.52
C THR A 294 2.26 26.89 -12.89
N GLY A 295 1.83 26.16 -13.92
CA GLY A 295 1.56 26.70 -15.25
C GLY A 295 0.38 27.69 -15.29
N GLN A 296 -0.65 27.50 -14.45
CA GLN A 296 -1.78 28.44 -14.36
C GLN A 296 -1.39 29.79 -13.72
N ILE A 297 -0.50 29.76 -12.73
CA ILE A 297 -0.08 30.97 -11.99
C ILE A 297 1.15 31.64 -12.59
N GLY A 298 1.93 30.94 -13.42
CA GLY A 298 3.10 31.50 -14.11
C GLY A 298 4.29 31.76 -13.19
N ILE A 299 4.48 30.96 -12.14
CA ILE A 299 5.62 31.08 -11.23
C ILE A 299 6.94 30.62 -11.86
N GLU A 300 8.04 31.00 -11.22
CA GLU A 300 9.36 30.45 -11.51
C GLU A 300 9.34 28.91 -11.37
N ARG A 301 9.90 28.21 -12.38
CA ARG A 301 9.92 26.73 -12.39
C ARG A 301 10.91 26.11 -11.41
N GLN A 302 11.90 26.85 -10.89
CA GLN A 302 12.98 26.25 -10.11
C GLN A 302 12.49 25.44 -8.88
N PRO A 303 11.55 25.94 -8.04
CA PRO A 303 11.02 25.13 -6.92
C PRO A 303 10.31 23.86 -7.40
N LEU A 304 9.56 23.95 -8.52
CA LEU A 304 8.91 22.80 -9.13
C LEU A 304 9.94 21.78 -9.60
N ASP A 305 10.89 22.20 -10.43
CA ASP A 305 11.89 21.30 -11.02
C ASP A 305 12.72 20.62 -9.92
N THR A 306 13.03 21.34 -8.82
CA THR A 306 13.70 20.76 -7.63
C THR A 306 12.85 19.66 -6.97
N PHE A 307 11.54 19.88 -6.82
CA PHE A 307 10.64 18.89 -6.25
C PHE A 307 10.47 17.67 -7.19
N LEU A 308 10.28 17.90 -8.49
CA LEU A 308 10.14 16.83 -9.48
C LEU A 308 11.42 15.99 -9.60
N ASP A 309 12.59 16.63 -9.55
CA ASP A 309 13.87 15.92 -9.54
C ASP A 309 14.02 15.04 -8.31
N PHE A 310 13.58 15.52 -7.13
CA PHE A 310 13.57 14.70 -5.92
C PHE A 310 12.63 13.50 -6.06
N LEU A 311 11.41 13.69 -6.57
CA LEU A 311 10.48 12.57 -6.79
C LEU A 311 11.11 11.49 -7.68
N LYS A 312 11.68 11.91 -8.81
CA LYS A 312 12.19 11.00 -9.84
C LYS A 312 13.52 10.33 -9.48
N ASN A 313 14.43 11.05 -8.83
CA ASN A 313 15.80 10.59 -8.66
C ASN A 313 16.11 10.10 -7.23
N ASP A 314 15.37 10.57 -6.22
CA ASP A 314 15.61 10.21 -4.83
C ASP A 314 14.52 9.31 -4.24
N LEU A 315 13.25 9.65 -4.51
CA LEU A 315 12.10 8.96 -3.92
C LEU A 315 11.72 7.69 -4.70
N ILE A 316 11.43 7.81 -5.99
CA ILE A 316 11.03 6.69 -6.85
C ILE A 316 12.29 5.94 -7.29
N VAL A 317 12.44 4.72 -6.80
CA VAL A 317 13.56 3.82 -7.15
C VAL A 317 13.33 3.18 -8.51
N LYS A 318 12.10 2.75 -8.76
CA LYS A 318 11.67 2.14 -10.02
C LYS A 318 10.19 2.39 -10.21
N PHE A 319 9.82 2.75 -11.43
CA PHE A 319 8.44 2.76 -11.88
C PHE A 319 8.33 1.83 -13.08
N GLN A 320 7.36 0.92 -13.05
CA GLN A 320 7.11 -0.02 -14.13
C GLN A 320 5.66 0.10 -14.58
N ARG A 321 5.47 0.63 -15.77
CA ARG A 321 4.18 0.60 -16.46
C ARG A 321 3.93 -0.79 -17.03
N SER A 322 2.69 -1.24 -16.93
CA SER A 322 2.27 -2.45 -17.62
C SER A 322 2.29 -2.22 -19.14
N PRO A 323 2.79 -3.18 -19.94
CA PRO A 323 2.63 -3.14 -21.38
C PRO A 323 1.18 -3.43 -21.84
N LYS A 324 0.28 -3.83 -20.92
CA LYS A 324 -1.15 -4.09 -21.15
C LYS A 324 -1.96 -3.53 -19.97
N PRO A 325 -2.05 -2.19 -19.84
CA PRO A 325 -2.75 -1.61 -18.70
C PRO A 325 -4.24 -1.98 -18.73
N ILE A 326 -4.79 -2.21 -17.55
CA ILE A 326 -6.23 -2.43 -17.30
C ILE A 326 -7.02 -1.19 -17.72
N ASP A 327 -6.50 -0.01 -17.40
CA ASP A 327 -7.04 1.29 -17.79
C ASP A 327 -6.13 1.93 -18.85
N PRO A 328 -6.57 2.08 -20.11
CA PRO A 328 -5.80 2.76 -21.16
C PRO A 328 -5.44 4.22 -20.83
N ASN A 329 -6.25 4.90 -20.00
CA ASN A 329 -5.97 6.28 -19.58
C ASN A 329 -4.80 6.35 -18.59
N SER A 330 -4.36 5.21 -18.05
CA SER A 330 -3.25 5.16 -17.10
C SER A 330 -1.88 5.52 -17.68
N THR A 331 -1.79 5.75 -19.00
CA THR A 331 -0.55 6.15 -19.68
C THR A 331 0.00 7.50 -19.22
N HIS A 332 -0.81 8.33 -18.57
CA HIS A 332 -0.41 9.65 -18.06
C HIS A 332 0.21 9.61 -16.66
N TYR A 333 0.17 8.47 -15.98
CA TYR A 333 0.69 8.32 -14.63
C TYR A 333 2.21 8.13 -14.60
N GLU A 334 2.88 8.80 -13.66
CA GLU A 334 4.33 8.80 -13.45
C GLU A 334 4.77 8.08 -12.17
N GLY A 335 3.82 7.46 -11.47
CA GLY A 335 4.06 6.48 -10.42
C GLY A 335 3.51 6.86 -9.05
N LEU A 336 3.21 8.12 -8.80
CA LEU A 336 2.67 8.57 -7.51
C LEU A 336 1.50 9.54 -7.70
N SER A 337 0.44 9.31 -6.93
CA SER A 337 -0.70 10.22 -6.85
C SER A 337 -0.65 11.12 -5.61
N LEU A 338 -1.45 12.16 -5.64
CA LEU A 338 -1.82 13.08 -4.56
C LEU A 338 -3.36 13.16 -4.54
N ASN A 339 -3.96 13.23 -3.37
CA ASN A 339 -5.36 13.58 -3.21
C ASN A 339 -5.56 15.09 -3.38
N VAL A 340 -6.49 15.48 -4.25
CA VAL A 340 -6.84 16.86 -4.56
C VAL A 340 -8.24 17.15 -4.02
N PRO A 341 -8.38 17.69 -2.80
CA PRO A 341 -9.69 17.96 -2.23
C PRO A 341 -10.42 19.04 -3.03
N LEU A 342 -11.59 18.69 -3.56
CA LEU A 342 -12.42 19.57 -4.39
C LEU A 342 -13.37 20.45 -3.56
N THR A 343 -13.53 20.14 -2.28
CA THR A 343 -14.40 20.86 -1.33
C THR A 343 -13.72 21.03 0.03
N LYS A 344 -14.18 22.00 0.83
CA LYS A 344 -13.68 22.20 2.21
C LYS A 344 -13.90 20.97 3.08
N ASP A 345 -15.04 20.30 2.93
CA ASP A 345 -15.35 19.08 3.68
C ASP A 345 -14.37 17.95 3.31
N SER A 346 -14.06 17.77 2.02
CA SER A 346 -13.05 16.78 1.58
C SER A 346 -11.64 17.10 2.06
N LEU A 347 -11.29 18.38 2.22
CA LEU A 347 -10.01 18.80 2.78
C LEU A 347 -9.92 18.52 4.28
N GLU A 348 -10.96 18.89 5.04
CA GLU A 348 -10.99 18.69 6.48
C GLU A 348 -11.07 17.20 6.85
N LYS A 349 -11.64 16.34 5.99
CA LYS A 349 -11.65 14.87 6.14
C LYS A 349 -10.26 14.30 6.44
N TYR A 350 -9.21 14.81 5.76
CA TYR A 350 -7.83 14.32 5.92
C TYR A 350 -6.87 15.32 6.58
N GLY A 351 -7.37 16.47 7.03
CA GLY A 351 -6.54 17.49 7.68
C GLY A 351 -5.80 17.00 8.93
N TYR A 352 -6.22 15.84 9.47
CA TYR A 352 -5.59 15.18 10.62
C TYR A 352 -4.33 14.36 10.25
N MET A 353 -4.07 14.05 8.98
CA MET A 353 -2.89 13.28 8.59
C MET A 353 -1.63 14.15 8.65
N ASP A 354 -0.54 13.63 9.25
CA ASP A 354 0.77 14.30 9.33
C ASP A 354 1.25 14.86 7.99
N PHE A 355 0.91 14.18 6.89
CA PHE A 355 1.31 14.62 5.56
C PHE A 355 0.79 16.03 5.22
N PHE A 356 -0.49 16.32 5.51
CA PHE A 356 -1.09 17.61 5.17
C PHE A 356 -0.52 18.76 6.01
N SER A 357 -0.27 18.50 7.30
CA SER A 357 0.31 19.49 8.23
C SER A 357 1.80 19.72 7.97
N ASP A 358 2.60 18.65 7.85
CA ASP A 358 4.05 18.77 7.65
C ASP A 358 4.42 19.38 6.30
N ASN A 359 3.58 19.17 5.27
CA ASN A 359 3.84 19.59 3.89
C ASN A 359 3.09 20.87 3.46
N LYS A 360 2.47 21.60 4.40
CA LYS A 360 1.70 22.84 4.14
C LYS A 360 0.58 22.71 3.09
N LEU A 361 0.19 21.49 2.72
CA LEU A 361 -0.84 21.27 1.72
C LEU A 361 -2.22 21.69 2.21
N LEU A 362 -2.46 21.59 3.52
CA LEU A 362 -3.68 22.13 4.13
C LEU A 362 -3.81 23.64 3.90
N GLU A 363 -2.70 24.38 3.99
CA GLU A 363 -2.66 25.83 3.73
C GLU A 363 -2.91 26.13 2.25
N MET A 364 -2.25 25.38 1.36
CA MET A 364 -2.40 25.54 -0.09
C MET A 364 -3.84 25.30 -0.54
N PHE A 365 -4.44 24.17 -0.17
CA PHE A 365 -5.79 23.83 -0.59
C PHE A 365 -6.83 24.76 0.03
N ARG A 366 -6.63 25.26 1.27
CA ARG A 366 -7.49 26.32 1.83
C ARG A 366 -7.42 27.63 1.05
N ALA A 367 -6.28 27.95 0.44
CA ALA A 367 -6.15 29.15 -0.38
C ALA A 367 -6.76 28.97 -1.79
N LEU A 368 -6.95 27.72 -2.23
CA LEU A 368 -7.57 27.36 -3.51
C LEU A 368 -9.10 27.13 -3.42
N LEU A 369 -9.66 26.98 -2.21
CA LEU A 369 -11.07 26.67 -1.92
C LEU A 369 -11.81 27.78 -1.15
#